data_AF-A0A7Y1UV76-F1
#
_entry.id   AF-A0A7Y1UV76-F1
#
_cell.length_a   1.000
_cell.length_b   1.000
_cell.length_c   1.000
_cell.angle_alpha   90.00
_cell.angle_beta   90.00
_cell.angle_gamma   90.00
#
_symmetry.space_group_name_H-M   'P 1'
#
loop_
_entity.id
_entity.type
_entity.pdbx_description
1 polymer ?
#
loop_
_entity_poly.entity_id
_entity_poly.type
_entity_poly.pdbx_seq_one_letter_code
_entity_poly.pdbx_strand_id
1 'polypeptide(L)'
;MTIEQLIGDALHAADSYEPSPDLFVKVQRSIDEDAVHRRRLRRNLIWAASGVVAVMLYLLGTVDVVEGAVSMSFTSLEVLTTVVMVLIVAVVGPAIRRFGQFYERDAFATDPAVGTQVLKLLDIAYYLIFGAFI
;
A
#
# COMPACT_ATOMS: atom_id res chain seq x y z
N MET A 1 29.43 25.31 -26.69
CA MET A 1 29.83 24.51 -25.51
C MET A 1 29.72 23.05 -25.90
N THR A 2 30.85 22.34 -25.99
CA THR A 2 30.87 20.93 -26.44
C THR A 2 30.67 19.98 -25.26
N ILE A 3 30.20 18.76 -25.52
CA ILE A 3 29.97 17.75 -24.47
C ILE A 3 31.26 17.41 -23.73
N GLU A 4 32.43 17.34 -24.41
CA GLU A 4 33.71 17.14 -23.73
C GLU A 4 34.04 18.24 -22.71
N GLN A 5 33.71 19.51 -23.01
CA GLN A 5 33.94 20.61 -22.06
C GLN A 5 33.01 20.51 -20.85
N LEU A 6 31.76 20.12 -21.08
CA LEU A 6 30.75 19.98 -20.01
C LEU A 6 31.06 18.81 -19.08
N ILE A 7 31.56 17.70 -19.64
CA ILE A 7 32.03 16.54 -18.87
C ILE A 7 33.34 16.88 -18.14
N GLY A 8 34.28 17.57 -18.79
CA GLY A 8 35.54 17.99 -18.19
C GLY A 8 35.33 18.93 -17.00
N ASP A 9 34.46 19.93 -17.15
CA ASP A 9 34.12 20.87 -16.08
C ASP A 9 33.39 20.17 -14.92
N ALA A 10 32.50 19.22 -15.21
CA ALA A 10 31.79 18.45 -14.18
C ALA A 10 32.72 17.51 -13.39
N LEU A 11 33.70 16.89 -14.05
CA LEU A 11 34.71 16.03 -13.41
C LEU A 11 35.69 16.85 -12.56
N HIS A 12 36.16 18.01 -13.05
CA HIS A 12 37.02 18.88 -12.25
C HIS A 12 36.28 19.53 -11.08
N ALA A 13 34.99 19.81 -11.20
CA ALA A 13 34.17 20.22 -10.06
C ALA A 13 34.05 19.11 -9.01
N ALA A 14 34.01 17.84 -9.42
CA ALA A 14 33.96 16.70 -8.51
C ALA A 14 35.29 16.45 -7.77
N ASP A 15 36.44 16.77 -8.37
CA ASP A 15 37.76 16.68 -7.70
C ASP A 15 37.89 17.63 -6.50
N SER A 16 37.12 18.73 -6.49
CA SER A 16 37.06 19.68 -5.37
C SER A 16 36.06 19.30 -4.27
N TYR A 17 35.36 18.18 -4.42
CA TYR A 17 34.35 17.72 -3.48
C TYR A 17 35.01 16.95 -2.33
N GLU A 18 35.20 17.61 -1.18
CA GLU A 18 35.53 16.91 0.06
C GLU A 18 34.34 16.02 0.46
N PRO A 19 34.51 14.69 0.51
CA PRO A 19 33.44 13.80 0.93
C PRO A 19 33.03 14.17 2.35
N SER A 20 31.75 14.45 2.56
CA SER A 20 31.21 14.68 3.90
C SER A 20 31.65 13.52 4.81
N PRO A 21 32.26 13.78 5.97
CA PRO A 21 32.88 12.75 6.81
C PRO A 21 31.88 11.69 7.33
N ASP A 22 30.58 11.96 7.19
CA ASP A 22 29.48 11.10 7.57
C ASP A 22 28.81 10.38 6.39
N LEU A 23 29.28 10.52 5.14
CA LEU A 23 28.67 9.90 3.97
C LEU A 23 28.50 8.39 4.14
N PHE A 24 29.54 7.71 4.63
CA PHE A 24 29.49 6.28 4.89
C PHE A 24 28.45 5.93 5.96
N VAL A 25 28.34 6.74 7.03
CA VAL A 25 27.37 6.54 8.10
C VAL A 25 25.94 6.75 7.59
N LYS A 26 25.73 7.75 6.74
CA LYS A 26 24.44 8.09 6.15
C LYS A 26 23.98 7.04 5.15
N VAL A 27 24.89 6.54 4.31
CA VAL A 27 24.61 5.45 3.35
C VAL A 27 24.32 4.15 4.10
N GLN A 28 25.12 3.79 5.12
CA GLN A 28 24.88 2.59 5.90
C GLN A 28 23.54 2.63 6.63
N ARG A 29 23.20 3.78 7.23
CA ARG A 29 21.89 4.00 7.84
C ARG A 29 20.75 3.87 6.83
N SER A 30 20.90 4.41 5.63
CA SER A 30 19.90 4.27 4.55
C SER A 30 19.70 2.80 4.15
N ILE A 31 20.79 2.02 4.05
CA ILE A 31 20.72 0.58 3.71
C ILE A 31 20.02 -0.22 4.82
N ASP A 32 20.34 0.08 6.08
CA ASP A 32 19.72 -0.58 7.24
C ASP A 32 18.23 -0.26 7.34
N GLU A 33 17.84 1.00 7.12
CA GLU A 33 16.44 1.43 7.06
C GLU A 33 15.69 0.72 5.92
N ASP A 34 16.29 0.63 4.73
CA ASP A 34 15.74 -0.10 3.59
C ASP A 34 15.61 -1.61 3.84
N ALA A 35 16.56 -2.21 4.57
CA ALA A 35 16.52 -3.62 4.93
C ALA A 35 15.37 -3.91 5.91
N VAL A 36 15.16 -3.04 6.90
CA VAL A 36 14.04 -3.13 7.84
C VAL A 36 12.70 -2.96 7.12
N HIS A 37 12.59 -1.98 6.22
CA HIS A 37 11.37 -1.76 5.45
C HIS A 37 11.01 -2.98 4.58
N ARG A 38 11.99 -3.53 3.86
CA ARG A 38 11.81 -4.76 3.06
C ARG A 38 11.39 -5.97 3.90
N ARG A 39 11.96 -6.14 5.10
CA ARG A 39 11.56 -7.23 6.02
C ARG A 39 10.10 -7.08 6.47
N ARG A 40 9.66 -5.86 6.79
CA ARG A 40 8.27 -5.58 7.18
C ARG A 40 7.30 -5.85 6.03
N LEU A 41 7.62 -5.37 4.82
CA LEU A 41 6.82 -5.64 3.62
C LEU A 41 6.72 -7.13 3.34
N ARG A 42 7.85 -7.85 3.33
CA ARG A 42 7.86 -9.31 3.11
C ARG A 42 7.05 -10.04 4.17
N ARG A 43 7.17 -9.67 5.44
CA ARG A 43 6.39 -10.27 6.52
C ARG A 43 4.89 -10.03 6.34
N ASN A 44 4.48 -8.80 6.00
CA ASN A 44 3.08 -8.48 5.77
C ASN A 44 2.52 -9.23 4.55
N LEU A 45 3.31 -9.34 3.47
CA LEU A 45 2.95 -10.13 2.29
C LEU A 45 2.81 -11.61 2.62
N ILE A 46 3.71 -12.17 3.45
CA ILE A 46 3.62 -13.56 3.91
C ILE A 46 2.32 -13.75 4.71
N TRP A 47 2.01 -12.87 5.66
CA TRP A 47 0.77 -12.97 6.43
C TRP A 47 -0.48 -12.87 5.54
N ALA A 48 -0.49 -11.94 4.58
CA ALA A 48 -1.59 -11.79 3.63
C ALA A 48 -1.75 -13.06 2.77
N ALA A 49 -0.65 -13.58 2.21
CA ALA A 49 -0.65 -14.79 1.40
C ALA A 49 -1.12 -16.00 2.21
N SER A 50 -0.63 -16.17 3.44
CA SER A 50 -1.07 -17.23 4.35
C SER A 50 -2.57 -17.15 4.65
N GLY A 51 -3.09 -15.94 4.87
CA GLY A 51 -4.53 -15.71 5.06
C GLY A 51 -5.36 -16.14 3.85
N VAL A 52 -4.93 -15.76 2.64
CA VAL A 52 -5.60 -16.18 1.39
C VAL A 52 -5.59 -17.69 1.22
N VAL A 53 -4.44 -18.35 1.47
CA VAL A 53 -4.33 -19.81 1.39
C VAL A 53 -5.25 -20.49 2.41
N ALA A 54 -5.31 -19.99 3.65
CA ALA A 54 -6.18 -20.55 4.67
C ALA A 54 -7.67 -20.47 4.28
N VAL A 55 -8.11 -19.33 3.74
CA VAL A 55 -9.48 -19.17 3.22
C VAL A 55 -9.74 -20.13 2.07
N MET A 56 -8.82 -20.22 1.10
CA MET A 56 -8.98 -21.13 -0.04
C MET A 56 -9.09 -22.59 0.39
N LEU A 57 -8.25 -23.03 1.33
CA LEU A 57 -8.31 -24.39 1.88
C LEU A 57 -9.63 -24.65 2.62
N TYR A 58 -10.10 -23.69 3.41
CA TYR A 58 -11.38 -23.78 4.09
C TYR A 58 -12.55 -23.91 3.11
N LEU A 59 -12.58 -23.08 2.06
CA LEU A 59 -13.64 -23.14 1.05
C LEU A 59 -13.58 -24.46 0.27
N LEU A 60 -12.40 -24.90 -0.18
CA LEU A 60 -12.25 -26.17 -0.88
C LEU A 60 -12.67 -27.38 -0.03
N GLY A 61 -12.42 -27.34 1.28
CA GLY A 61 -12.79 -28.41 2.20
C GLY A 61 -14.27 -28.46 2.57
N THR A 62 -15.05 -27.42 2.23
CA THR A 62 -16.47 -27.28 2.61
C THR A 62 -17.41 -27.22 1.41
N VAL A 63 -16.87 -27.27 0.19
CA VAL A 63 -17.65 -27.32 -1.05
C VAL A 63 -17.90 -28.78 -1.41
N ASP A 64 -19.15 -29.20 -1.30
CA ASP A 64 -19.61 -30.52 -1.74
C ASP A 64 -20.25 -30.41 -3.12
N VAL A 65 -19.71 -31.14 -4.09
CA VAL A 65 -20.28 -31.23 -5.44
C VAL A 65 -21.14 -32.49 -5.49
N VAL A 66 -22.45 -32.32 -5.31
CA VAL A 66 -23.42 -33.41 -5.37
C VAL A 66 -24.16 -33.31 -6.70
N GLU A 67 -24.05 -34.35 -7.55
CA GLU A 67 -24.76 -34.46 -8.83
C GLU A 67 -24.59 -33.25 -9.79
N GLY A 68 -23.40 -32.63 -9.77
CA GLY A 68 -23.10 -31.47 -10.62
C GLY A 68 -23.64 -30.13 -10.08
N ALA A 69 -24.35 -30.15 -8.95
CA ALA A 69 -24.69 -28.95 -8.19
C ALA A 69 -23.61 -28.68 -7.12
N VAL A 70 -23.12 -27.45 -7.08
CA VAL A 70 -22.24 -26.98 -6.01
C VAL A 70 -23.11 -26.68 -4.80
N SER A 71 -23.04 -27.53 -3.78
CA SER A 71 -23.66 -27.27 -2.48
C SER A 71 -22.60 -26.66 -1.56
N MET A 72 -22.93 -25.50 -0.99
CA MET A 72 -22.04 -24.77 -0.10
C MET A 72 -22.80 -24.51 1.20
N SER A 73 -22.17 -24.83 2.32
CA SER A 73 -22.74 -24.51 3.64
C SER A 73 -22.94 -22.99 3.76
N PHE A 74 -24.00 -22.58 4.47
CA PHE A 74 -24.25 -21.18 4.80
C PHE A 74 -23.01 -20.52 5.45
N THR A 75 -22.32 -21.24 6.33
CA THR A 75 -21.09 -20.76 6.98
C THR A 75 -19.97 -20.49 5.97
N SER A 76 -19.87 -21.30 4.91
CA SER A 76 -18.86 -21.11 3.87
C SER A 76 -19.18 -19.92 2.97
N LEU A 77 -20.47 -19.71 2.68
CA LEU A 77 -20.93 -18.50 2.00
C LEU A 77 -20.61 -17.25 2.83
N GLU A 78 -20.90 -17.29 4.13
CA GLU A 78 -20.64 -16.19 5.07
C GLU A 78 -19.15 -15.82 5.08
N VAL A 79 -18.26 -16.80 5.28
CA VAL A 79 -16.80 -16.59 5.24
C VAL A 79 -16.36 -16.00 3.90
N LEU A 80 -16.87 -16.52 2.78
CA LEU A 80 -16.55 -15.99 1.46
C LEU A 80 -16.97 -14.53 1.33
N THR A 81 -18.19 -14.19 1.72
CA THR A 81 -18.71 -12.82 1.66
C THR A 81 -17.92 -11.86 2.55
N THR A 82 -17.57 -12.26 3.76
CA THR A 82 -16.73 -11.47 4.67
C THR A 82 -15.35 -11.21 4.06
N VAL A 83 -14.70 -12.23 3.49
CA VAL A 83 -13.39 -12.08 2.84
C VAL A 83 -13.47 -11.13 1.65
N VAL A 84 -14.50 -11.27 0.81
CA VAL A 84 -14.73 -10.36 -0.32
C VAL A 84 -14.92 -8.93 0.18
N MET A 85 -15.68 -8.71 1.24
CA MET A 85 -15.85 -7.39 1.85
C MET A 85 -14.54 -6.80 2.35
N VAL A 86 -13.73 -7.58 3.08
CA VAL A 86 -12.42 -7.14 3.56
C VAL A 86 -11.51 -6.76 2.40
N LEU A 87 -11.52 -7.54 1.30
CA LEU A 87 -10.74 -7.22 0.10
C LEU A 87 -11.21 -5.93 -0.56
N ILE A 88 -12.52 -5.71 -0.66
CA ILE A 88 -13.07 -4.45 -1.18
C ILE A 88 -12.57 -3.28 -0.33
N VAL A 89 -12.66 -3.37 1.00
CA VAL A 89 -12.18 -2.32 1.90
C VAL A 89 -10.69 -2.06 1.73
N ALA A 90 -9.90 -3.12 1.67
CA ALA A 90 -8.45 -3.04 1.54
C ALA A 90 -7.98 -2.42 0.21
N VAL A 91 -8.77 -2.56 -0.88
CA VAL A 91 -8.45 -2.00 -2.19
C VAL A 91 -9.05 -0.60 -2.38
N VAL A 92 -10.32 -0.43 -2.01
CA VAL A 92 -11.07 0.80 -2.23
C VAL A 92 -10.63 1.91 -1.27
N GLY A 93 -10.28 1.59 -0.02
CA GLY A 93 -9.77 2.59 0.93
C GLY A 93 -8.56 3.37 0.39
N PRO A 94 -7.46 2.69 -0.01
CA PRO A 94 -6.32 3.34 -0.65
C PRO A 94 -6.68 4.08 -1.94
N ALA A 95 -7.60 3.54 -2.75
CA ALA A 95 -8.03 4.17 -3.98
C ALA A 95 -8.75 5.51 -3.70
N ILE A 96 -9.70 5.53 -2.77
CA ILE A 96 -10.40 6.75 -2.33
C ILE A 96 -9.40 7.78 -1.82
N ARG A 97 -8.42 7.35 -1.00
CA ARG A 97 -7.38 8.25 -0.50
C ARG A 97 -6.53 8.85 -1.63
N ARG A 98 -6.20 8.06 -2.65
CA ARG A 98 -5.42 8.52 -3.82
C ARG A 98 -6.21 9.48 -4.71
N PHE A 99 -7.49 9.21 -4.96
CA PHE A 99 -8.38 10.12 -5.70
C PHE A 99 -8.61 11.41 -4.93
N GLY A 100 -8.80 11.30 -3.63
CA GLY A 100 -9.01 12.42 -2.74
C GLY A 100 -7.82 13.40 -2.71
N GLN A 101 -6.59 12.90 -2.69
CA GLN A 101 -5.37 13.72 -2.77
C GLN A 101 -5.26 14.50 -4.09
N PHE A 102 -5.75 13.94 -5.19
CA PHE A 102 -5.79 14.64 -6.47
C PHE A 102 -6.82 15.77 -6.43
N TYR A 103 -7.99 15.50 -5.85
CA TYR A 103 -9.09 16.45 -5.72
C TYR A 103 -8.78 17.60 -4.74
N GLU A 104 -7.99 17.33 -3.70
CA GLU A 104 -7.56 18.33 -2.71
C GLU A 104 -6.87 19.54 -3.36
N ARG A 105 -6.01 19.26 -4.33
CA ARG A 105 -5.20 20.28 -5.01
C ARG A 105 -6.03 21.25 -5.85
N ASP A 106 -7.13 20.77 -6.43
CA ASP A 106 -8.00 21.59 -7.29
C ASP A 106 -9.13 22.25 -6.49
N ALA A 107 -9.79 21.51 -5.59
CA ALA A 107 -10.98 22.00 -4.90
C ALA A 107 -10.66 22.91 -3.70
N PHE A 108 -9.50 22.73 -3.07
CA PHE A 108 -9.09 23.48 -1.87
C PHE A 108 -7.78 24.26 -2.10
N ALA A 109 -7.53 24.69 -3.34
CA ALA A 109 -6.32 25.43 -3.71
C ALA A 109 -6.07 26.68 -2.82
N THR A 110 -7.14 27.29 -2.32
CA THR A 110 -7.11 28.50 -1.47
C THR A 110 -6.89 28.21 0.02
N ASP A 111 -7.25 27.02 0.52
CA ASP A 111 -7.06 26.62 1.93
C ASP A 111 -6.78 25.11 2.05
N PRO A 112 -5.51 24.70 1.94
CA PRO A 112 -5.12 23.29 1.98
C PRO A 112 -5.45 22.58 3.30
N ALA A 113 -5.57 23.32 4.41
CA ALA A 113 -5.82 22.72 5.72
C ALA A 113 -7.23 22.13 5.81
N VAL A 114 -8.22 22.79 5.19
CA VAL A 114 -9.61 22.31 5.12
C VAL A 114 -9.71 21.05 4.26
N GLY A 115 -9.01 21.02 3.11
CA GLY A 115 -8.97 19.86 2.23
C GLY A 115 -8.48 18.60 2.95
N THR A 116 -7.36 18.73 3.69
CA THR A 116 -6.79 17.63 4.47
C THR A 116 -7.76 17.12 5.56
N GLN A 117 -8.52 18.00 6.22
CA GLN A 117 -9.49 17.60 7.25
C GLN A 117 -10.70 16.86 6.66
N VAL A 118 -11.24 17.34 5.54
CA VAL A 118 -12.36 16.69 4.84
C VAL A 118 -11.96 15.29 4.38
N LEU A 119 -10.74 15.13 3.86
CA LEU A 119 -10.19 13.83 3.46
C LEU A 119 -10.11 12.84 4.62
N LYS A 120 -9.66 13.28 5.79
CA LYS A 120 -9.61 12.45 7.00
C LYS A 120 -11.01 12.04 7.47
N LEU A 121 -11.97 12.96 7.41
CA LEU A 121 -13.38 12.69 7.75
C LEU A 121 -14.00 11.67 6.79
N LEU A 122 -13.73 11.79 5.49
CA LEU A 122 -14.19 10.84 4.48
C LEU A 122 -13.59 9.44 4.73
N ASP A 123 -12.31 9.36 5.09
CA ASP A 123 -11.62 8.09 5.39
C ASP A 123 -12.27 7.42 6.62
N ILE A 124 -12.53 8.18 7.69
CA ILE A 124 -13.22 7.66 8.89
C ILE A 124 -14.65 7.20 8.56
N ALA A 125 -15.41 8.01 7.82
CA ALA A 125 -16.78 7.67 7.43
C ALA A 125 -16.80 6.40 6.57
N TYR A 126 -15.85 6.25 5.66
CA TYR A 126 -15.67 5.06 4.84
C TYR A 126 -15.45 3.81 5.71
N TYR A 127 -14.51 3.85 6.65
CA TYR A 127 -14.29 2.71 7.56
C TYR A 127 -15.48 2.42 8.46
N LEU A 128 -16.23 3.44 8.91
CA LEU A 128 -17.44 3.26 9.72
C LEU A 128 -18.56 2.57 8.93
N ILE A 129 -18.81 2.99 7.69
CA ILE A 129 -19.86 2.40 6.85
C ILE A 129 -19.51 0.94 6.57
N PHE A 130 -18.31 0.66 6.05
CA PHE A 130 -17.94 -0.70 5.71
C PHE A 130 -17.78 -1.59 6.94
N GLY A 131 -17.26 -1.05 8.05
CA GLY A 131 -17.16 -1.77 9.31
C GLY A 131 -18.51 -2.16 9.92
N ALA A 132 -19.61 -1.47 9.58
CA ALA A 132 -20.95 -1.84 10.03
C ALA A 132 -21.54 -3.04 9.27
N PHE A 133 -20.97 -3.39 8.11
CA PHE A 133 -21.41 -4.51 7.28
C PHE A 133 -20.56 -5.79 7.48
N ILE A 134 -19.43 -5.68 8.19
CA ILE A 134 -18.55 -6.80 8.58
C ILE A 134 -18.95 -7.26 9.98
#